data_AF-A0A8H7Q5B2-F1
#
_entry.id   AF-A0A8H7Q5B2-F1
#
_cell.length_a   1.000
_cell.length_b   1.000
_cell.length_c   1.000
_cell.angle_alpha   90.00
_cell.angle_beta   90.00
_cell.angle_gamma   90.00
#
_symmetry.space_group_name_H-M   'P 1'
#
loop_
_entity.id
_entity.type
_entity.pdbx_description
1 polymer ?
#
loop_
_entity_poly.entity_id
_entity_poly.type
_entity_poly.pdbx_seq_one_letter_code
_entity_poly.pdbx_strand_id
1 'polypeptide(L)'
;MSNENTSMSQLFDTFQKSLDAHHDKRERLIKSVRTTLGGKDMEDAIAKQQDILALIRKVSNELNGPDYYRYIKSVSPGLEEFIEAAAFLEFIKNGSLLTPDKLQTQFAVAEIAETFFITDSDYLNGIGDLTGELMRYAINKIGAGEPESAILVCHFMQQIHEEFEVINAISPSAVSKKLQVMKASLTKVEQACYSCQIRKVEQSANSILPQKRVALSP
;
A
#
# COMPACT_ATOMS: atom_id res chain seq x y z
N MET A 1 -4.54 -19.61 46.94
CA MET A 1 -3.64 -19.27 45.80
C MET A 1 -4.36 -19.56 44.48
N SER A 2 -5.41 -18.81 44.13
CA SER A 2 -6.24 -19.13 42.95
C SER A 2 -7.16 -17.98 42.52
N ASN A 3 -6.64 -16.74 42.46
CA ASN A 3 -7.43 -15.60 41.95
C ASN A 3 -6.68 -14.59 41.06
N GLU A 4 -5.37 -14.73 40.85
CA GLU A 4 -4.59 -13.79 40.01
C GLU A 4 -4.54 -14.21 38.53
N ASN A 5 -4.55 -15.51 38.20
CA ASN A 5 -4.51 -15.99 36.82
C ASN A 5 -5.78 -15.65 36.01
N THR A 6 -6.92 -15.53 36.69
CA THR A 6 -8.21 -15.17 36.06
C THR A 6 -8.19 -13.72 35.56
N SER A 7 -7.53 -12.82 36.28
CA SER A 7 -7.46 -11.39 35.96
C SER A 7 -6.58 -11.10 34.73
N MET A 8 -5.42 -11.75 34.63
CA MET A 8 -4.53 -11.58 33.46
C MET A 8 -5.13 -12.19 32.20
N SER A 9 -5.68 -13.41 32.29
CA SER A 9 -6.33 -14.06 31.14
C SER A 9 -7.51 -13.26 30.61
N GLN A 10 -8.30 -12.63 31.47
CA GLN A 10 -9.42 -11.76 31.08
C GLN A 10 -8.94 -10.46 30.43
N LEU A 11 -7.82 -9.91 30.89
CA LEU A 11 -7.15 -8.77 30.27
C LEU A 11 -6.65 -9.13 28.87
N PHE A 12 -5.96 -10.26 28.71
CA PHE A 12 -5.49 -10.76 27.42
C PHE A 12 -6.64 -11.06 26.45
N ASP A 13 -7.76 -11.64 26.92
CA ASP A 13 -8.97 -11.86 26.10
C ASP A 13 -9.61 -10.54 25.64
N THR A 14 -9.55 -9.49 26.48
CA THR A 14 -10.11 -8.18 26.16
C THR A 14 -9.23 -7.45 25.15
N PHE A 15 -7.90 -7.53 25.32
CA PHE A 15 -6.93 -7.05 24.33
C PHE A 15 -7.02 -7.82 23.02
N GLN A 16 -7.16 -9.15 23.07
CA GLN A 16 -7.33 -10.00 21.89
C GLN A 16 -8.61 -9.66 21.15
N LYS A 17 -9.75 -9.51 21.83
CA LYS A 17 -11.02 -9.10 21.18
C LYS A 17 -10.96 -7.69 20.62
N SER A 18 -10.25 -6.78 21.29
CA SER A 18 -10.03 -5.42 20.77
C SER A 18 -9.16 -5.48 19.51
N LEU A 19 -8.08 -6.27 19.52
CA LEU A 19 -7.18 -6.46 18.38
C LEU A 19 -7.86 -7.20 17.22
N ASP A 20 -8.65 -8.24 17.48
CA ASP A 20 -9.44 -8.96 16.47
C ASP A 20 -10.51 -8.04 15.86
N ALA A 21 -11.19 -7.22 16.66
CA ALA A 21 -12.11 -6.20 16.15
C ALA A 21 -11.39 -5.11 15.33
N HIS A 22 -10.14 -4.79 15.67
CA HIS A 22 -9.27 -3.94 14.86
C HIS A 22 -8.85 -4.63 13.56
N HIS A 23 -8.47 -5.90 13.58
CA HIS A 23 -8.15 -6.69 12.38
C HIS A 23 -9.36 -6.85 11.45
N ASP A 24 -10.56 -7.06 11.99
CA ASP A 24 -11.81 -7.12 11.21
C ASP A 24 -12.23 -5.76 10.64
N LYS A 25 -12.01 -4.66 11.38
CA LYS A 25 -12.19 -3.29 10.86
C LYS A 25 -11.14 -2.98 9.79
N ARG A 26 -9.91 -3.47 9.96
CA ARG A 26 -8.76 -3.30 9.06
C ARG A 26 -8.93 -4.09 7.77
N GLU A 27 -9.40 -5.33 7.83
CA GLU A 27 -9.74 -6.13 6.64
C GLU A 27 -10.96 -5.55 5.91
N ARG A 28 -11.92 -4.98 6.64
CA ARG A 28 -13.02 -4.18 6.06
C ARG A 28 -12.52 -2.88 5.44
N LEU A 29 -11.55 -2.20 6.02
CA LEU A 29 -10.91 -1.00 5.50
C LEU A 29 -10.10 -1.31 4.24
N ILE A 30 -9.29 -2.37 4.25
CA ILE A 30 -8.55 -2.86 3.08
C ILE A 30 -9.52 -3.31 1.99
N LYS A 31 -10.57 -4.08 2.31
CA LYS A 31 -11.63 -4.41 1.34
C LYS A 31 -12.35 -3.16 0.86
N SER A 32 -12.57 -2.16 1.70
CA SER A 32 -13.27 -0.94 1.31
C SER A 32 -12.38 -0.05 0.46
N VAL A 33 -11.11 0.18 0.79
CA VAL A 33 -10.12 0.84 -0.07
C VAL A 33 -9.97 0.06 -1.38
N ARG A 34 -9.84 -1.27 -1.34
CA ARG A 34 -9.82 -2.15 -2.52
C ARG A 34 -11.12 -2.13 -3.35
N THR A 35 -12.28 -1.83 -2.75
CA THR A 35 -13.59 -1.73 -3.43
C THR A 35 -13.86 -0.31 -3.96
N THR A 36 -13.46 0.72 -3.20
CA THR A 36 -13.55 2.15 -3.56
C THR A 36 -12.50 2.54 -4.60
N LEU A 37 -11.39 1.79 -4.71
CA LEU A 37 -10.42 1.92 -5.82
C LEU A 37 -10.86 1.20 -7.10
N GLY A 38 -12.05 0.58 -7.09
CA GLY A 38 -12.88 0.31 -8.26
C GLY A 38 -14.08 1.27 -8.40
N GLY A 39 -14.25 2.25 -7.50
CA GLY A 39 -15.44 3.10 -7.40
C GLY A 39 -15.21 4.47 -6.73
N LYS A 40 -14.95 5.47 -7.57
CA LYS A 40 -15.33 6.91 -7.47
C LYS A 40 -15.12 7.78 -6.22
N ASP A 41 -14.88 7.32 -4.98
CA ASP A 41 -14.90 8.23 -3.81
C ASP A 41 -13.58 8.35 -3.03
N MET A 42 -12.72 9.26 -3.49
CA MET A 42 -11.46 9.63 -2.83
C MET A 42 -11.69 10.29 -1.45
N GLU A 43 -12.86 10.89 -1.24
CA GLU A 43 -13.25 11.53 0.04
C GLU A 43 -13.38 10.50 1.16
N ASP A 44 -13.96 9.33 0.87
CA ASP A 44 -14.10 8.22 1.83
C ASP A 44 -12.73 7.65 2.24
N ALA A 45 -11.80 7.52 1.29
CA ALA A 45 -10.42 7.08 1.59
C ALA A 45 -9.67 8.07 2.50
N ILE A 46 -9.88 9.38 2.29
CA ILE A 46 -9.27 10.43 3.12
C ILE A 46 -9.86 10.42 4.53
N ALA A 47 -11.18 10.35 4.66
CA ALA A 47 -11.86 10.28 5.96
C ALA A 47 -11.37 9.07 6.78
N LYS A 48 -11.26 7.91 6.13
CA LYS A 48 -10.73 6.68 6.73
C LYS A 48 -9.26 6.80 7.18
N GLN A 49 -8.42 7.47 6.39
CA GLN A 49 -7.04 7.73 6.81
C GLN A 49 -6.99 8.61 8.06
N GLN A 50 -7.87 9.62 8.16
CA GLN A 50 -7.97 10.49 9.33
C GLN A 50 -8.44 9.73 10.58
N ASP A 51 -9.38 8.80 10.44
CA ASP A 51 -9.83 7.93 11.54
C ASP A 51 -8.69 7.04 12.07
N ILE A 52 -7.88 6.47 11.18
CA ILE A 52 -6.73 5.65 11.58
C ILE A 52 -5.66 6.50 12.26
N LEU A 53 -5.38 7.70 11.75
CA LEU A 53 -4.47 8.64 12.41
C LEU A 53 -4.96 9.01 13.81
N ALA A 54 -6.27 9.25 13.99
CA ALA A 54 -6.85 9.52 15.31
C ALA A 54 -6.67 8.33 16.27
N LEU A 55 -6.85 7.10 15.78
CA LEU A 55 -6.62 5.89 16.56
C LEU A 55 -5.15 5.73 16.95
N ILE A 56 -4.21 5.92 16.01
CA ILE A 56 -2.77 5.80 16.28
C ILE A 56 -2.33 6.85 17.30
N ARG A 57 -2.86 8.08 17.21
CA ARG A 57 -2.61 9.11 18.23
C ARG A 57 -3.13 8.69 19.61
N LYS A 58 -4.33 8.11 19.68
CA LYS A 58 -4.88 7.60 20.94
C LYS A 58 -3.98 6.50 21.53
N VAL A 59 -3.55 5.54 20.71
CA VAL A 59 -2.65 4.46 21.13
C VAL A 59 -1.28 5.00 21.54
N SER A 60 -0.74 6.00 20.83
CA SER A 60 0.52 6.66 21.20
C SER A 60 0.46 7.25 22.60
N ASN A 61 -0.68 7.83 22.99
CA ASN A 61 -0.87 8.38 24.34
C ASN A 61 -0.88 7.29 25.42
N GLU A 62 -1.36 6.09 25.08
CA GLU A 62 -1.45 4.93 25.98
C GLU A 62 -0.11 4.18 26.11
N LEU A 63 0.79 4.35 25.14
CA LEU A 63 2.08 3.64 25.06
C LEU A 63 3.29 4.41 25.60
N ASN A 64 3.09 5.48 26.38
CA ASN A 64 4.18 6.29 26.93
C ASN A 64 5.09 5.48 27.88
N GLY A 65 6.42 5.66 27.75
CA GLY A 65 7.42 5.05 28.64
C GLY A 65 7.93 3.66 28.23
N PRO A 66 8.52 2.88 29.17
CA PRO A 66 9.28 1.64 28.87
C PRO A 66 8.44 0.52 28.24
N ASP A 67 7.12 0.64 28.23
CA ASP A 67 6.19 -0.30 27.60
C ASP A 67 6.10 -0.12 26.06
N TYR A 68 6.54 1.01 25.51
CA TYR A 68 6.58 1.26 24.06
C TYR A 68 7.26 0.12 23.27
N TYR A 69 8.49 -0.23 23.66
CA TYR A 69 9.27 -1.27 22.99
C TYR A 69 8.73 -2.68 23.22
N ARG A 70 7.88 -2.88 24.24
CA ARG A 70 7.22 -4.16 24.50
C ARG A 70 6.05 -4.39 23.54
N TYR A 71 5.31 -3.33 23.20
CA TYR A 71 4.11 -3.41 22.37
C TYR A 71 4.34 -3.08 20.89
N ILE A 72 5.49 -2.50 20.53
CA ILE A 72 5.82 -2.14 19.14
C ILE A 72 5.71 -3.32 18.17
N LYS A 73 6.12 -4.53 18.60
CA LYS A 73 6.04 -5.74 17.76
C LYS A 73 4.60 -6.16 17.44
N SER A 74 3.65 -5.91 18.34
CA SER A 74 2.23 -6.17 18.09
C SER A 74 1.57 -5.09 17.23
N VAL A 75 2.12 -3.87 17.21
CA VAL A 75 1.58 -2.74 16.44
C VAL A 75 2.16 -2.68 15.02
N SER A 76 3.41 -3.12 14.84
CA SER A 76 4.17 -3.09 13.58
C SER A 76 3.37 -3.57 12.36
N PRO A 77 2.68 -4.74 12.37
CA PRO A 77 1.86 -5.13 11.21
C PRO A 77 0.76 -4.15 10.84
N GLY A 78 0.11 -3.52 11.84
CA GLY A 78 -0.91 -2.50 11.60
C GLY A 78 -0.31 -1.19 11.10
N LEU A 79 0.92 -0.87 11.49
CA LEU A 79 1.65 0.29 11.01
C LEU A 79 2.09 0.09 9.56
N GLU A 80 2.65 -1.06 9.20
CA GLU A 80 3.03 -1.41 7.82
C GLU A 80 1.85 -1.23 6.86
N GLU A 81 0.67 -1.72 7.24
CA GLU A 81 -0.56 -1.57 6.45
C GLU A 81 -1.04 -0.11 6.37
N PHE A 82 -0.91 0.68 7.45
CA PHE A 82 -1.21 2.11 7.38
C PHE A 82 -0.27 2.83 6.40
N ILE A 83 1.01 2.50 6.44
CA ILE A 83 2.03 3.07 5.55
C ILE A 83 1.70 2.74 4.10
N GLU A 84 1.37 1.48 3.81
CA GLU A 84 0.90 1.04 2.50
C GLU A 84 -0.28 1.90 2.00
N ALA A 85 -1.33 2.03 2.81
CA ALA A 85 -2.53 2.79 2.43
C ALA A 85 -2.25 4.29 2.27
N ALA A 86 -1.48 4.88 3.17
CA ALA A 86 -1.12 6.30 3.15
C ALA A 86 -0.24 6.63 1.95
N ALA A 87 0.75 5.78 1.64
CA ALA A 87 1.62 5.93 0.49
C ALA A 87 0.86 5.73 -0.83
N PHE A 88 -0.09 4.79 -0.87
CA PHE A 88 -0.96 4.63 -2.05
C PHE A 88 -1.80 5.88 -2.30
N LEU A 89 -2.43 6.43 -1.26
CA LEU A 89 -3.22 7.66 -1.39
C LEU A 89 -2.37 8.87 -1.80
N GLU A 90 -1.15 8.99 -1.28
CA GLU A 90 -0.19 10.03 -1.68
C GLU A 90 0.16 9.90 -3.18
N PHE A 91 0.42 8.69 -3.65
CA PHE A 91 0.66 8.43 -5.07
C PHE A 91 -0.55 8.80 -5.94
N ILE A 92 -1.76 8.42 -5.54
CA ILE A 92 -2.97 8.76 -6.32
C ILE A 92 -3.21 10.28 -6.36
N LYS A 93 -2.91 11.01 -5.28
CA LYS A 93 -3.10 12.45 -5.19
C LYS A 93 -2.04 13.25 -5.93
N ASN A 94 -0.78 12.89 -5.72
CA ASN A 94 0.38 13.74 -6.03
C ASN A 94 1.36 13.08 -6.99
N GLY A 95 1.19 11.79 -7.31
CA GLY A 95 2.12 11.04 -8.16
C GLY A 95 3.50 10.81 -7.52
N SER A 96 3.61 10.92 -6.20
CA SER A 96 4.87 10.85 -5.46
C SER A 96 4.85 9.81 -4.34
N LEU A 97 6.04 9.38 -3.91
CA LEU A 97 6.20 8.51 -2.75
C LEU A 97 6.06 9.32 -1.45
N LEU A 98 5.32 8.77 -0.49
CA LEU A 98 5.18 9.37 0.84
C LEU A 98 6.47 9.16 1.66
N THR A 99 7.24 10.22 1.91
CA THR A 99 8.52 10.12 2.64
C THR A 99 8.32 9.82 4.14
N PRO A 100 9.29 9.19 4.81
CA PRO A 100 9.25 8.96 6.26
C PRO A 100 9.03 10.26 7.06
N ASP A 101 9.69 11.36 6.69
CA ASP A 101 9.53 12.65 7.37
C ASP A 101 8.11 13.22 7.23
N LYS A 102 7.54 13.15 6.03
CA LYS A 102 6.17 13.62 5.76
C LYS A 102 5.16 12.75 6.51
N LEU A 103 5.41 11.45 6.58
CA LEU A 103 4.61 10.49 7.32
C LEU A 103 4.70 10.73 8.83
N GLN A 104 5.89 10.93 9.39
CA GLN A 104 6.11 11.25 10.80
C GLN A 104 5.40 12.55 11.21
N THR A 105 5.35 13.53 10.31
CA THR A 105 4.59 14.78 10.53
C THR A 105 3.08 14.54 10.68
N GLN A 106 2.52 13.51 10.02
CA GLN A 106 1.11 13.15 10.18
C GLN A 106 0.82 12.55 11.57
N PHE A 107 1.83 11.91 12.17
CA PHE A 107 1.76 11.34 13.52
C PHE A 107 2.08 12.32 14.64
N ALA A 108 2.74 13.44 14.34
CA ALA A 108 3.09 14.43 15.34
C ALA A 108 1.83 14.96 16.06
N VAL A 109 1.78 14.76 17.37
CA VAL A 109 0.80 15.38 18.27
C VAL A 109 1.52 16.53 18.96
N ALA A 110 0.94 17.74 18.88
CA ALA A 110 1.58 18.98 19.34
C ALA A 110 1.95 19.03 20.84
N GLU A 111 1.47 18.08 21.66
CA GLU A 111 1.58 18.13 23.12
C GLU A 111 2.36 16.98 23.77
N ILE A 112 2.93 16.03 23.02
CA ILE A 112 3.56 14.82 23.60
C ILE A 112 5.03 14.69 23.20
N ALA A 113 5.89 14.67 24.20
CA ALA A 113 7.35 14.64 24.08
C ALA A 113 7.93 13.30 23.57
N GLU A 114 7.13 12.23 23.53
CA GLU A 114 7.51 10.92 23.01
C GLU A 114 6.54 10.54 21.88
N THR A 115 6.86 10.98 20.67
CA THR A 115 6.06 10.69 19.48
C THR A 115 6.24 9.22 19.10
N PHE A 116 5.17 8.55 18.67
CA PHE A 116 5.28 7.24 18.02
C PHE A 116 6.27 7.32 16.85
N PHE A 117 7.36 6.55 16.88
CA PHE A 117 8.40 6.56 15.85
C PHE A 117 8.21 5.41 14.89
N ILE A 118 8.15 5.75 13.61
CA ILE A 118 8.11 4.76 12.54
C ILE A 118 9.52 4.22 12.36
N THR A 119 9.68 2.90 12.48
CA THR A 119 10.97 2.29 12.22
C THR A 119 11.21 2.19 10.72
N ASP A 120 12.47 2.22 10.30
CA ASP A 120 12.85 1.98 8.89
C ASP A 120 12.28 0.64 8.39
N SER A 121 12.23 -0.37 9.26
CA SER A 121 11.67 -1.69 8.90
C SER A 121 10.19 -1.60 8.57
N ASP A 122 9.39 -0.91 9.39
CA ASP A 122 7.93 -0.78 9.15
C ASP A 122 7.67 -0.02 7.85
N TYR A 123 8.45 1.05 7.62
CA TYR A 123 8.35 1.83 6.39
C TYR A 123 8.69 0.99 5.16
N LEU A 124 9.84 0.31 5.16
CA LEU A 124 10.27 -0.52 4.03
C LEU A 124 9.32 -1.69 3.76
N ASN A 125 8.76 -2.30 4.81
CA ASN A 125 7.78 -3.36 4.64
C ASN A 125 6.47 -2.85 4.02
N GLY A 126 5.95 -1.71 4.52
CA GLY A 126 4.75 -1.08 3.97
C GLY A 126 4.92 -0.61 2.51
N ILE A 127 6.06 0.00 2.16
CA ILE A 127 6.36 0.36 0.76
C ILE A 127 6.57 -0.89 -0.10
N GLY A 128 7.13 -1.97 0.46
CA GLY A 128 7.22 -3.26 -0.22
C GLY A 128 5.85 -3.79 -0.63
N ASP A 129 4.88 -3.79 0.30
CA ASP A 129 3.52 -4.28 0.04
C ASP A 129 2.70 -3.37 -0.87
N LEU A 130 2.92 -2.05 -0.80
CA LEU A 130 2.36 -1.05 -1.71
C LEU A 130 2.55 -1.43 -3.18
N THR A 131 3.70 -2.00 -3.56
CA THR A 131 3.97 -2.38 -4.95
C THR A 131 3.03 -3.49 -5.46
N GLY A 132 2.54 -4.35 -4.56
CA GLY A 132 1.51 -5.35 -4.87
C GLY A 132 0.15 -4.71 -5.15
N GLU A 133 -0.25 -3.69 -4.40
CA GLU A 133 -1.50 -2.96 -4.65
C GLU A 133 -1.41 -2.05 -5.88
N LEU A 134 -0.26 -1.40 -6.12
CA LEU A 134 0.00 -0.65 -7.35
C LEU A 134 -0.17 -1.54 -8.59
N MET A 135 0.39 -2.75 -8.57
CA MET A 135 0.18 -3.72 -9.64
C MET A 135 -1.31 -4.02 -9.83
N ARG A 136 -2.06 -4.33 -8.77
CA ARG A 136 -3.50 -4.60 -8.85
C ARG A 136 -4.25 -3.41 -9.47
N TYR A 137 -3.93 -2.20 -9.04
CA TYR A 137 -4.51 -0.97 -9.57
C TYR A 137 -4.20 -0.78 -11.06
N ALA A 138 -2.95 -0.97 -11.49
CA ALA A 138 -2.55 -0.86 -12.88
C ALA A 138 -3.30 -1.86 -13.78
N ILE A 139 -3.41 -3.13 -13.37
CA ILE A 139 -4.14 -4.15 -14.11
C ILE A 139 -5.63 -3.81 -14.22
N ASN A 140 -6.24 -3.31 -13.13
CA ASN A 140 -7.63 -2.85 -13.15
C ASN A 140 -7.83 -1.67 -14.11
N LYS A 141 -6.90 -0.70 -14.13
CA LYS A 141 -6.95 0.44 -15.04
C LYS A 141 -6.82 0.04 -16.51
N ILE A 142 -5.97 -0.94 -16.81
CA ILE A 142 -5.90 -1.55 -18.15
C ILE A 142 -7.24 -2.19 -18.51
N GLY A 143 -7.83 -2.98 -17.61
CA GLY A 143 -9.14 -3.61 -17.82
C GLY A 143 -10.28 -2.60 -18.03
N ALA A 144 -10.19 -1.43 -17.43
CA ALA A 144 -11.13 -0.32 -17.58
C ALA A 144 -10.92 0.52 -18.85
N GLY A 145 -9.91 0.22 -19.67
CA GLY A 145 -9.58 0.99 -20.87
C GLY A 145 -8.82 2.30 -20.59
N GLU A 146 -8.16 2.41 -19.43
CA GLU A 146 -7.31 3.54 -19.03
C GLU A 146 -5.81 3.14 -18.96
N PRO A 147 -5.18 2.73 -20.06
CA PRO A 147 -3.80 2.24 -20.06
C PRO A 147 -2.76 3.32 -19.71
N GLU A 148 -3.06 4.61 -19.93
CA GLU A 148 -2.19 5.74 -19.56
C GLU A 148 -1.94 5.77 -18.04
N SER A 149 -2.99 5.54 -17.25
CA SER A 149 -2.90 5.45 -15.79
C SER A 149 -2.00 4.29 -15.35
N ALA A 150 -2.06 3.15 -16.04
CA ALA A 150 -1.20 2.00 -15.74
C ALA A 150 0.28 2.25 -16.10
N ILE A 151 0.56 3.03 -17.14
CA ILE A 151 1.92 3.44 -17.50
C ILE A 151 2.52 4.34 -16.41
N LEU A 152 1.73 5.27 -15.83
CA LEU A 152 2.19 6.09 -14.70
C LEU A 152 2.55 5.23 -13.48
N VAL A 153 1.72 4.23 -13.18
CA VAL A 153 1.99 3.27 -12.10
C VAL A 153 3.25 2.46 -12.38
N CYS A 154 3.45 2.02 -13.63
CA CYS A 154 4.63 1.28 -14.05
C CYS A 154 5.91 2.06 -13.77
N HIS A 155 5.98 3.33 -14.18
CA HIS A 155 7.14 4.19 -13.92
C HIS A 155 7.37 4.39 -12.42
N PHE A 156 6.32 4.61 -11.65
CA PHE A 156 6.44 4.77 -10.20
C PHE A 156 6.98 3.50 -9.52
N MET A 157 6.52 2.32 -9.95
CA MET A 157 7.04 1.05 -9.46
C MET A 157 8.51 0.81 -9.85
N GLN A 158 8.94 1.27 -11.03
CA GLN A 158 10.36 1.22 -11.44
C GLN A 158 11.24 2.06 -10.51
N GLN A 159 10.81 3.28 -10.18
CA GLN A 159 11.53 4.15 -9.24
C GLN A 159 11.66 3.50 -7.85
N ILE A 160 10.59 2.92 -7.32
CA ILE A 160 10.64 2.22 -6.02
C ILE A 160 11.60 1.02 -6.10
N HIS A 161 11.55 0.26 -7.19
CA HIS A 161 12.41 -0.90 -7.38
C HIS A 161 13.90 -0.51 -7.41
N GLU A 162 14.26 0.56 -8.14
CA GLU A 162 15.63 1.08 -8.19
C GLU A 162 16.15 1.47 -6.80
N GLU A 163 15.34 2.18 -6.01
CA GLU A 163 15.69 2.53 -4.63
C GLU A 163 15.84 1.29 -3.73
N PHE A 164 14.97 0.30 -3.88
CA PHE A 164 15.09 -0.96 -3.14
C PHE A 164 16.32 -1.77 -3.56
N GLU A 165 16.78 -1.69 -4.81
CA GLU A 165 18.04 -2.31 -5.25
C GLU A 165 19.24 -1.67 -4.55
N VAL A 166 19.26 -0.33 -4.41
CA VAL A 166 20.29 0.39 -3.66
C VAL A 166 20.32 -0.05 -2.20
N ILE A 167 19.14 -0.10 -1.55
CA ILE A 167 19.04 -0.55 -0.15
C ILE A 167 19.46 -2.01 -0.03
N ASN A 168 19.06 -2.87 -0.97
CA ASN A 168 19.42 -4.28 -0.96
C ASN A 168 20.94 -4.50 -1.07
N ALA A 169 21.66 -3.63 -1.78
CA ALA A 169 23.12 -3.69 -1.85
C ALA A 169 23.79 -3.42 -0.49
N ILE A 170 23.17 -2.59 0.36
CA ILE A 170 23.70 -2.18 1.67
C ILE A 170 23.19 -3.09 2.80
N SER A 171 21.90 -3.44 2.77
CA SER A 171 21.20 -4.21 3.80
C SER A 171 20.27 -5.25 3.16
N PRO A 172 20.80 -6.36 2.63
CA PRO A 172 20.00 -7.38 1.96
C PRO A 172 18.92 -7.98 2.87
N SER A 173 19.23 -8.22 4.14
CA SER A 173 18.31 -8.83 5.10
C SER A 173 17.04 -8.00 5.34
N ALA A 174 17.09 -6.69 5.11
CA ALA A 174 15.94 -5.80 5.26
C ALA A 174 14.94 -5.95 4.12
N VAL A 175 15.41 -6.06 2.86
CA VAL A 175 14.54 -5.88 1.69
C VAL A 175 14.57 -7.01 0.65
N SER A 176 15.54 -7.94 0.68
CA SER A 176 15.73 -8.93 -0.39
C SER A 176 14.46 -9.71 -0.76
N LYS A 177 13.69 -10.16 0.24
CA LYS A 177 12.44 -10.91 -0.01
C LYS A 177 11.37 -10.02 -0.66
N LYS A 178 11.20 -8.79 -0.16
CA LYS A 178 10.25 -7.82 -0.71
C LYS A 178 10.65 -7.43 -2.14
N LEU A 179 11.93 -7.20 -2.39
CA LEU A 179 12.47 -6.87 -3.71
C LEU A 179 12.18 -7.98 -4.74
N GLN A 180 12.31 -9.26 -4.37
CA GLN A 180 11.95 -10.37 -5.27
C GLN A 180 10.47 -10.37 -5.66
N VAL A 181 9.58 -10.14 -4.69
CA VAL A 181 8.13 -10.06 -4.93
C VAL A 181 7.79 -8.83 -5.76
N MET A 182 8.41 -7.68 -5.45
CA MET A 182 8.27 -6.42 -6.16
C MET A 182 8.66 -6.57 -7.63
N LYS A 183 9.80 -7.22 -7.92
CA LYS A 183 10.24 -7.49 -9.29
C LYS A 183 9.21 -8.30 -10.07
N ALA A 184 8.63 -9.34 -9.46
CA ALA A 184 7.58 -10.13 -10.10
C ALA A 184 6.31 -9.31 -10.36
N SER A 185 5.94 -8.41 -9.45
CA SER A 185 4.81 -7.48 -9.63
C SER A 185 5.08 -6.47 -10.75
N LEU A 186 6.28 -5.89 -10.79
CA LEU A 186 6.71 -4.95 -11.82
C LEU A 186 6.68 -5.57 -13.22
N THR A 187 7.26 -6.77 -13.39
CA THR A 187 7.24 -7.49 -14.67
C THR A 187 5.83 -7.70 -15.19
N LYS A 188 4.85 -7.99 -14.32
CA LYS A 188 3.44 -8.14 -14.74
C LYS A 188 2.86 -6.84 -15.27
N VAL A 189 3.13 -5.72 -14.60
CA VAL A 189 2.65 -4.40 -15.04
C VAL A 189 3.31 -4.00 -16.36
N GLU A 190 4.62 -4.19 -16.48
CA GLU A 190 5.38 -3.89 -17.71
C GLU A 190 4.84 -4.68 -18.90
N GLN A 191 4.64 -5.99 -18.73
CA GLN A 191 4.08 -6.86 -19.77
C GLN A 191 2.67 -6.43 -20.18
N ALA A 192 1.85 -6.03 -19.22
CA ALA A 192 0.49 -5.57 -19.48
C ALA A 192 0.50 -4.23 -20.25
N CYS A 193 1.32 -3.26 -19.83
CA CYS A 193 1.49 -1.97 -20.50
C CYS A 193 2.01 -2.15 -21.93
N TYR A 194 3.04 -2.99 -22.11
CA TYR A 194 3.60 -3.33 -23.42
C TYR A 194 2.54 -3.92 -24.35
N SER A 195 1.79 -4.93 -23.87
CA SER A 195 0.75 -5.58 -24.65
C SER A 195 -0.35 -4.60 -25.09
N CYS A 196 -0.74 -3.67 -24.22
CA CYS A 196 -1.68 -2.60 -24.56
C CYS A 196 -1.14 -1.66 -25.64
N GLN A 197 0.12 -1.27 -25.55
CA GLN A 197 0.73 -0.34 -26.50
C GLN A 197 0.84 -0.95 -27.90
N ILE A 198 1.24 -2.22 -28.00
CA ILE A 198 1.30 -2.93 -29.29
C ILE A 198 -0.09 -2.99 -29.94
N ARG A 199 -1.13 -3.35 -29.18
CA ARG A 199 -2.51 -3.42 -29.71
C ARG A 199 -3.00 -2.06 -30.23
N LYS A 200 -2.67 -0.96 -29.55
CA LYS A 200 -3.00 0.40 -30.02
C LYS A 200 -2.34 0.73 -31.35
N VAL A 201 -1.07 0.34 -31.51
CA VAL A 201 -0.32 0.56 -32.75
C VAL A 201 -0.90 -0.28 -33.89
N GLU A 202 -1.23 -1.56 -33.64
CA GLU A 202 -1.85 -2.44 -34.65
C GLU A 202 -3.21 -1.92 -35.13
N GLN A 203 -4.05 -1.42 -34.21
CA GLN A 203 -5.34 -0.81 -34.55
C GLN A 203 -5.17 0.47 -35.39
N SER A 204 -4.16 1.27 -35.06
CA SER A 204 -3.83 2.48 -35.81
C SER A 204 -3.28 2.17 -37.20
N ALA A 205 -2.47 1.12 -37.35
CA ALA A 205 -1.95 0.68 -38.65
C ALA A 205 -3.06 0.10 -39.54
N ASN A 206 -3.96 -0.69 -38.97
CA ASN A 206 -5.09 -1.30 -39.70
C ASN A 206 -6.15 -0.28 -40.13
N SER A 207 -6.33 0.82 -39.41
CA SER A 207 -7.27 1.89 -39.81
C SER A 207 -6.76 2.74 -40.98
N ILE A 208 -5.44 2.74 -41.23
CA ILE A 208 -4.79 3.51 -42.30
C ILE A 208 -4.77 2.73 -43.64
N LEU A 209 -4.85 1.40 -43.60
CA LEU A 209 -4.88 0.57 -44.81
C LEU A 209 -6.33 0.37 -45.28
N PRO A 210 -6.77 0.95 -46.42
CA PRO A 210 -8.07 0.63 -46.98
C PRO A 210 -8.11 -0.86 -47.30
N GLN A 211 -9.10 -1.57 -46.74
CA GLN A 211 -9.33 -2.98 -47.04
C GLN A 211 -9.51 -3.11 -48.56
N LYS A 212 -8.48 -3.58 -49.27
CA LYS A 212 -8.64 -4.11 -50.62
C LYS A 212 -9.57 -5.33 -50.50
N ARG A 213 -10.87 -5.13 -50.68
CA ARG A 213 -11.79 -6.21 -51.01
C ARG A 213 -11.29 -6.80 -52.31
N VAL A 214 -10.57 -7.91 -52.22
CA VAL A 214 -10.36 -8.79 -53.35
C VAL A 214 -11.72 -9.41 -53.65
N ALA A 215 -12.49 -8.76 -54.52
CA ALA A 215 -13.66 -9.36 -55.13
C ALA A 215 -13.14 -10.44 -56.09
N LEU A 216 -13.05 -11.67 -55.60
CA LEU A 216 -13.03 -12.85 -56.46
C LEU A 216 -14.46 -13.03 -56.99
N SER A 217 -14.69 -12.55 -58.21
CA SER A 217 -15.86 -12.92 -59.00
C SER A 217 -15.63 -14.29 -59.64
N PRO A 218 -16.68 -15.13 -59.77
CA PRO A 218 -16.58 -16.55 -60.15
C PRO A 218 -16.13 -16.79 -61.58
#